data_AF-A0ABD3ZAA0-F1
#
_entry.id   AF-A0ABD3ZAA0-F1
#
_cell.length_a   1.000
_cell.length_b   1.000
_cell.length_c   1.000
_cell.angle_alpha   90.00
_cell.angle_beta   90.00
_cell.angle_gamma   90.00
#
_symmetry.space_group_name_H-M   'P 1'
#
loop_
_entity.id
_entity.type
_entity.pdbx_description
1 polymer ?
#
loop_
_entity_poly.entity_id
_entity_poly.type
_entity_poly.pdbx_seq_one_letter_code
_entity_poly.pdbx_strand_id
1 'polypeptide(L)'
;MAVDVIVRKTAEKTVLTAGGNLSISVSAPSVIEIHGSSQAVSHYIRQGKDLLIYMKDGSVIRCTNYFAEYPDTPNHSELVFNDGGELTHISFSEASEPEGFAATVLTPQEELIESIEPFLEQHSRMFD
;
A
#
# COMPACT_ATOMS: atom_id res chain seq x y z
N MET A 1 -5.04 -12.80 7.80
CA MET A 1 -4.97 -11.63 6.89
C MET A 1 -4.39 -12.05 5.55
N ALA A 2 -4.93 -11.52 4.45
CA ALA A 2 -4.38 -11.69 3.12
C ALA A 2 -4.04 -10.32 2.53
N VAL A 3 -2.93 -10.22 1.81
CA VAL A 3 -2.48 -9.00 1.13
C VAL A 3 -2.03 -9.36 -0.27
N ASP A 4 -2.58 -8.68 -1.26
CA ASP A 4 -2.11 -8.74 -2.63
C ASP A 4 -1.10 -7.61 -2.88
N VAL A 5 0.02 -7.95 -3.49
CA VAL A 5 1.03 -7.00 -3.97
C VAL A 5 0.96 -7.02 -5.48
N ILE A 6 0.47 -5.93 -6.06
CA ILE A 6 0.21 -5.82 -7.49
C ILE A 6 1.17 -4.79 -8.08
N VAL A 7 2.16 -5.24 -8.86
CA VAL A 7 3.14 -4.34 -9.45
C VAL A 7 2.45 -3.43 -10.47
N ARG A 8 2.50 -2.11 -10.27
CA ARG A 8 1.75 -1.13 -11.10
C ARG A 8 2.06 -1.28 -12.58
N LYS A 9 3.34 -1.49 -12.90
CA LYS A 9 3.85 -1.58 -14.28
C LYS A 9 3.42 -2.83 -15.05
N THR A 10 3.30 -3.96 -14.36
CA THR A 10 3.09 -5.27 -15.00
C THR A 10 1.73 -5.89 -14.70
N ALA A 11 0.99 -5.34 -13.74
CA ALA A 11 -0.18 -5.94 -13.11
C ALA A 11 0.08 -7.35 -12.54
N GLU A 12 1.34 -7.74 -12.33
CA GLU A 12 1.70 -9.01 -11.70
C GLU A 12 1.28 -8.98 -10.24
N LYS A 13 0.50 -9.98 -9.83
CA LYS A 13 -0.05 -10.10 -8.49
C LYS A 13 0.64 -11.21 -7.70
N THR A 14 1.18 -10.86 -6.54
CA THR A 14 1.64 -11.82 -5.53
C THR A 14 0.69 -11.81 -4.34
N VAL A 15 0.20 -12.99 -3.94
CA VAL A 15 -0.69 -13.15 -2.78
C VAL A 15 0.13 -13.56 -1.55
N LEU A 16 0.02 -12.80 -0.47
CA LEU A 16 0.66 -13.08 0.81
C LEU A 16 -0.40 -13.33 1.89
N THR A 17 -0.20 -14.35 2.72
CA THR A 17 -1.11 -14.65 3.84
C THR A 17 -0.33 -14.82 5.13
N ALA A 18 -0.88 -14.30 6.22
CA ALA A 18 -0.30 -14.44 7.55
C ALA A 18 -1.40 -14.53 8.62
N GLY A 19 -1.11 -15.30 9.67
CA GLY A 19 -1.90 -15.38 10.91
C GLY A 19 -1.46 -14.38 12.00
N GLY A 20 -0.64 -13.38 11.65
CA GLY A 20 -0.05 -12.41 12.56
C GLY A 20 0.68 -11.33 11.78
N ASN A 21 1.85 -10.90 12.25
CA ASN A 21 2.65 -9.88 11.57
C ASN A 21 3.04 -10.32 10.14
N LEU A 22 3.06 -9.37 9.22
CA LEU A 22 3.43 -9.58 7.83
C LEU A 22 4.48 -8.56 7.40
N SER A 23 5.54 -9.02 6.74
CA SER A 23 6.56 -8.16 6.14
C SER A 23 6.53 -8.33 4.63
N ILE A 24 6.39 -7.22 3.92
CA ILE A 24 6.27 -7.14 2.46
C ILE A 24 7.45 -6.34 1.95
N SER A 25 8.18 -6.87 0.97
CA SER A 25 9.25 -6.14 0.29
C SER A 25 8.69 -5.53 -0.99
N VAL A 26 8.58 -4.20 -1.04
CA VAL A 26 8.11 -3.49 -2.24
C VAL A 26 9.34 -3.13 -3.07
N SER A 27 9.59 -3.89 -4.14
CA SER A 27 10.76 -3.73 -5.01
C SER A 27 10.54 -2.80 -6.20
N ALA A 28 9.29 -2.43 -6.46
CA ALA A 28 8.83 -1.49 -7.48
C ALA A 28 7.48 -0.90 -7.05
N PRO A 29 7.06 0.26 -7.58
CA PRO A 29 5.75 0.83 -7.27
C PRO A 29 4.62 -0.20 -7.45
N SER A 30 3.86 -0.42 -6.39
CA SER A 30 2.83 -1.46 -6.32
C SER A 30 1.55 -0.94 -5.68
N VAL A 31 0.42 -1.53 -6.04
CA VAL A 31 -0.80 -1.45 -5.23
C VAL A 31 -0.70 -2.53 -4.16
N ILE A 32 -0.72 -2.12 -2.89
CA ILE A 32 -0.83 -3.01 -1.74
C ILE A 32 -2.32 -3.11 -1.40
N GLU A 33 -2.96 -4.20 -1.81
CA GLU A 33 -4.37 -4.44 -1.52
C GLU A 33 -4.51 -5.38 -0.31
N ILE A 34 -5.04 -4.85 0.80
CA ILE A 34 -5.27 -5.61 2.02
C ILE A 34 -6.71 -6.11 2.02
N HIS A 35 -6.89 -7.43 2.16
CA HIS A 35 -8.21 -8.05 2.30
C HIS A 35 -8.72 -7.85 3.73
N GLY A 36 -9.68 -6.95 3.89
CA GLY A 36 -10.26 -6.51 5.17
C GLY A 36 -10.69 -5.03 5.10
N SER A 37 -11.35 -4.56 6.16
CA SER A 37 -11.78 -3.16 6.26
C SER A 37 -10.66 -2.25 6.78
N SER A 38 -10.54 -1.03 6.23
CA SER A 38 -9.67 0.03 6.76
C SER A 38 -9.96 0.36 8.23
N GLN A 39 -11.22 0.17 8.65
CA GLN A 39 -11.64 0.36 10.04
C GLN A 39 -10.99 -0.62 11.03
N ALA A 40 -10.35 -1.70 10.55
CA ALA A 40 -9.57 -2.61 11.37
C ALA A 40 -8.18 -2.04 11.72
N VAL A 41 -7.77 -0.93 11.11
CA VAL A 41 -6.51 -0.26 11.40
C VAL A 41 -6.63 0.59 12.68
N SER A 42 -5.59 0.56 13.50
CA SER A 42 -5.42 1.43 14.66
C SER A 42 -4.71 2.73 14.27
N HIS A 43 -3.58 2.64 13.56
CA HIS A 43 -2.81 3.79 13.08
C HIS A 43 -1.77 3.37 12.03
N TYR A 44 -1.23 4.37 11.33
CA TYR A 44 -0.20 4.21 10.32
C TYR A 44 1.08 4.94 10.76
N ILE A 45 2.23 4.32 10.55
CA ILE A 45 3.55 4.91 10.83
C ILE A 45 4.40 4.87 9.57
N ARG A 46 5.04 5.99 9.24
CA ARG A 46 6.21 6.00 8.35
C ARG A 46 7.47 5.82 9.17
N GLN A 47 8.31 4.87 8.80
CA GLN A 47 9.65 4.73 9.38
C GLN A 47 10.68 4.67 8.24
N GLY A 48 11.39 5.76 8.00
CA GLY A 48 12.20 5.92 6.79
C GLY A 48 11.33 5.81 5.54
N LYS A 49 11.58 4.80 4.69
CA LYS A 49 10.78 4.52 3.48
C LYS A 49 9.68 3.49 3.68
N ASP A 50 9.54 2.96 4.89
CA ASP A 50 8.61 1.88 5.18
C ASP A 50 7.28 2.45 5.66
N LEU A 51 6.20 1.80 5.25
CA LEU A 51 4.88 1.97 5.84
C LEU A 51 4.62 0.82 6.82
N LEU A 52 4.31 1.16 8.06
CA LEU A 52 3.82 0.23 9.06
C LEU A 52 2.34 0.49 9.30
N ILE A 53 1.55 -0.56 9.27
CA ILE A 53 0.11 -0.56 9.49
C ILE A 53 -0.16 -1.36 10.74
N TYR A 54 -0.55 -0.68 11.82
CA TYR A 54 -0.86 -1.30 13.10
C TYR A 54 -2.35 -1.62 13.12
N MET A 55 -2.70 -2.89 13.20
CA MET A 55 -4.07 -3.36 13.24
C MET A 55 -4.62 -3.34 14.69
N LYS A 56 -5.94 -3.21 14.84
CA LYS A 56 -6.61 -3.23 16.17
C LYS A 56 -6.47 -4.57 16.91
N ASP A 57 -6.22 -5.65 16.19
CA ASP A 57 -5.94 -6.98 16.77
C ASP A 57 -4.50 -7.14 17.28
N GLY A 58 -3.65 -6.11 17.11
CA GLY A 58 -2.26 -6.10 17.54
C GLY A 58 -1.26 -6.61 16.49
N SER A 59 -1.73 -7.10 15.33
CA SER A 59 -0.86 -7.45 14.21
C SER A 59 -0.30 -6.21 13.52
N VAL A 60 0.86 -6.37 12.89
CA VAL A 60 1.54 -5.31 12.13
C VAL A 60 1.85 -5.78 10.71
N ILE A 61 1.46 -4.97 9.73
CA ILE A 61 1.93 -5.12 8.34
C ILE A 61 3.04 -4.10 8.12
N ARG A 62 4.22 -4.56 7.68
CA ARG A 62 5.32 -3.69 7.26
C ARG A 62 5.50 -3.79 5.76
N CYS A 63 5.20 -2.72 5.05
CA CYS A 63 5.51 -2.55 3.63
C CYS A 63 6.86 -1.84 3.51
N THR A 64 7.91 -2.62 3.32
CA THR A 64 9.28 -2.11 3.16
C THR A 64 9.40 -1.35 1.84
N ASN A 65 10.02 -0.17 1.85
CA ASN A 65 10.17 0.71 0.68
C ASN A 65 8.85 1.20 0.05
N TYR A 66 7.75 1.21 0.80
CA TYR A 66 6.46 1.72 0.32
C TYR A 66 6.57 3.16 -0.23
N PHE A 67 7.29 4.03 0.50
CA PHE A 67 7.54 5.43 0.13
C PHE A 67 8.82 5.61 -0.70
N ALA A 68 9.38 4.55 -1.27
CA ALA A 68 10.56 4.69 -2.12
C ALA A 68 10.19 5.37 -3.44
N GLU A 69 11.01 6.34 -3.83
CA GLU A 69 11.00 6.94 -5.15
C GLU A 69 11.87 6.13 -6.10
N TYR A 70 11.42 6.03 -7.36
CA TYR A 70 12.12 5.31 -8.41
C TYR A 70 12.43 6.27 -9.55
N PRO A 71 13.65 6.26 -10.12
CA PRO A 71 14.06 7.25 -11.12
C PRO A 71 13.35 7.11 -12.46
N ASP A 72 12.72 5.95 -12.74
CA ASP A 72 12.10 5.62 -14.01
C ASP A 72 10.58 5.92 -14.07
N THR A 73 9.97 6.32 -12.96
CA THR A 73 8.53 6.64 -12.90
C THR A 73 8.20 7.62 -11.77
N PRO A 74 7.29 8.59 -11.98
CA PRO A 74 6.78 9.42 -10.90
C PRO A 74 5.77 8.68 -10.01
N ASN A 75 5.39 7.44 -10.35
CA ASN A 75 4.40 6.68 -9.61
C ASN A 75 4.96 6.17 -8.28
N HIS A 76 4.14 6.27 -7.23
CA HIS A 76 4.43 5.71 -5.92
C HIS A 76 3.60 4.44 -5.67
N SER A 77 3.89 3.75 -4.56
CA SER A 77 3.03 2.66 -4.11
C SER A 77 1.72 3.20 -3.54
N GLU A 78 0.64 2.43 -3.72
CA GLU A 78 -0.70 2.77 -3.25
C GLU A 78 -1.17 1.75 -2.22
N LEU A 79 -2.08 2.17 -1.34
CA LEU A 79 -2.68 1.31 -0.32
C LEU A 79 -4.19 1.27 -0.53
N VAL A 80 -4.72 0.07 -0.69
CA VAL A 80 -6.15 -0.17 -0.87
C VAL A 80 -6.61 -1.22 0.13
N PHE A 81 -7.77 -1.00 0.74
CA PHE A 81 -8.48 -2.00 1.51
C PHE A 81 -9.62 -2.55 0.65
N ASN A 82 -9.76 -3.86 0.64
CA ASN A 82 -10.85 -4.58 -0.02
C ASN A 82 -11.59 -5.38 1.04
N ASP A 83 -12.78 -4.95 1.45
CA ASP A 83 -13.56 -5.62 2.49
C ASP A 83 -14.47 -6.74 1.95
N GLY A 84 -14.35 -7.04 0.65
CA GLY A 84 -15.19 -7.98 -0.09
C GLY A 84 -16.43 -7.36 -0.71
N GLY A 85 -16.72 -6.08 -0.43
CA GLY A 85 -17.79 -5.30 -1.06
C GLY A 85 -17.27 -4.04 -1.74
N GLU A 86 -16.56 -3.19 -1.01
CA GLU A 86 -16.05 -1.90 -1.48
C GLU A 86 -14.52 -1.85 -1.41
N LEU A 87 -13.94 -1.00 -2.28
CA LEU A 87 -12.53 -0.66 -2.23
C LEU A 87 -12.37 0.72 -1.56
N THR A 88 -11.48 0.80 -0.58
CA THR A 88 -11.12 2.05 0.08
C THR A 88 -9.64 2.35 -0.17
N HIS A 89 -9.36 3.41 -0.92
CA HIS A 89 -8.00 3.94 -1.08
C HIS A 89 -7.60 4.73 0.15
N ILE A 90 -6.36 4.55 0.59
CA ILE A 90 -5.75 5.31 1.68
C ILE A 90 -4.60 6.13 1.12
N SER A 91 -4.73 7.45 1.22
CA SER A 91 -3.65 8.39 0.93
C SER A 91 -3.19 9.11 2.21
N PHE A 92 -2.02 9.74 2.18
CA PHE A 92 -1.45 10.43 3.35
C PHE A 92 -1.14 11.88 2.97
N SER A 93 -1.71 12.84 3.69
CA SER A 93 -1.79 14.24 3.25
C SER A 93 -0.47 15.01 3.27
N GLU A 94 0.46 14.69 4.17
CA GLU A 94 1.82 15.24 4.14
C GLU A 94 2.78 14.21 4.76
N ALA A 95 3.59 13.57 3.92
CA ALA A 95 4.69 12.73 4.34
C ALA A 95 5.99 13.42 3.92
N SER A 96 6.29 14.60 4.49
CA SER A 96 7.66 15.09 4.45
C SER A 96 8.55 14.00 5.05
N GLU A 97 9.67 13.67 4.39
CA GLU A 97 10.61 12.70 4.93
C GLU A 97 11.06 13.20 6.31
N PRO A 98 10.74 12.48 7.41
CA PRO A 98 11.29 12.86 8.70
C PRO A 98 12.81 12.80 8.61
N GLU A 99 13.50 13.77 9.21
CA GLU A 99 14.97 13.73 9.26
C GLU A 99 15.44 12.44 9.95
N GLY A 100 16.14 11.58 9.22
CA GLY A 100 16.68 10.30 9.72
C GLY A 100 15.66 9.15 9.75
N PHE A 101 15.81 8.23 10.71
CA PHE A 101 14.97 7.02 10.86
C PHE A 101 13.83 7.21 11.88
N ALA A 102 13.47 8.45 12.19
CA ALA A 102 12.39 8.72 13.15
C ALA A 102 11.05 8.18 12.61
N ALA A 103 10.25 7.61 13.52
CA ALA A 103 8.91 7.15 13.21
C ALA A 103 7.93 8.34 13.23
N THR A 104 7.15 8.49 12.16
CA THR A 104 6.14 9.55 12.03
C THR A 104 4.76 8.94 11.94
N VAL A 105 3.84 9.40 12.78
CA VAL A 105 2.42 9.04 12.67
C VAL A 105 1.84 9.73 11.44
N LEU A 106 1.19 8.95 10.58
CA LEU A 106 0.57 9.45 9.36
C LEU A 106 -0.92 9.72 9.59
N THR A 107 -1.42 10.79 8.97
CA THR A 107 -2.86 11.08 8.89
C THR A 107 -3.40 10.51 7.58
N PRO A 108 -4.22 9.45 7.62
CA PRO A 108 -4.83 8.88 6.42
C PRO A 108 -5.98 9.76 5.92
N GLN A 109 -6.15 9.79 4.61
CA GLN A 109 -7.38 10.19 3.93
C GLN A 109 -7.95 8.95 3.25
N GLU A 110 -9.21 8.66 3.53
CA GLU A 110 -9.92 7.51 2.95
C GLU A 110 -10.81 8.00 1.79
N GLU A 111 -10.70 7.33 0.65
CA GLU A 111 -11.54 7.57 -0.53
C GLU A 111 -12.12 6.25 -1.02
N LEU A 112 -13.44 6.19 -1.21
CA LEU A 112 -14.06 5.05 -1.87
C LEU A 112 -13.74 5.07 -3.36
N ILE A 113 -13.27 3.95 -3.88
CA ILE A 113 -12.93 3.79 -5.29
C ILE A 113 -13.71 2.61 -5.88
N GLU A 114 -13.98 2.67 -7.18
CA GLU A 114 -14.67 1.58 -7.88
C GLU A 114 -13.70 0.49 -8.36
N SER A 115 -12.42 0.83 -8.55
CA SER A 115 -11.40 -0.07 -9.10
C SER A 115 -9.99 0.43 -8.80
N ILE A 116 -9.03 -0.50 -8.76
CA ILE A 116 -7.59 -0.19 -8.69
C ILE A 116 -6.97 0.13 -10.06
N GLU A 117 -7.72 -0.02 -11.16
CA GLU A 117 -7.23 0.21 -12.53
C GLU A 117 -6.53 1.57 -12.73
N PRO A 118 -7.00 2.70 -12.16
CA PRO A 118 -6.30 3.98 -12.29
C PRO A 118 -4.88 4.00 -11.69
N PHE A 119 -4.58 3.07 -10.78
CA PHE A 119 -3.24 2.94 -10.19
C PHE A 119 -2.32 2.05 -11.02
N LEU A 120 -2.84 1.24 -11.93
CA LEU A 120 -2.02 0.39 -12.78
C LEU A 120 -1.56 1.19 -14.00
N GLU A 121 -0.29 1.01 -14.39
CA GLU A 121 0.15 1.52 -15.68
C GLU A 121 -0.55 0.67 -16.72
N GLN A 122 -1.45 1.28 -17.49
CA GLN A 122 -2.10 0.57 -18.58
C GLN A 122 -1.00 0.02 -19.48
N HIS A 123 -0.88 -1.31 -19.52
CA HIS A 123 -0.35 -1.94 -20.71
C HIS A 123 -1.26 -1.50 -21.83
N SER A 124 -0.81 -0.49 -22.58
CA SER A 124 -1.35 -0.25 -23.91
C SER A 124 -1.27 -1.60 -24.61
N ARG A 125 -2.40 -2.29 -24.69
CA ARG A 125 -2.59 -3.34 -25.68
C ARG A 125 -2.52 -2.58 -26.99
N MET A 126 -1.30 -2.35 -27.47
CA MET A 126 -1.07 -2.22 -28.90
C MET A 126 -1.51 -3.58 -29.43
N PHE A 127 -2.74 -3.62 -29.91
CA PHE A 127 -3.19 -4.68 -30.78
C PHE A 127 -2.29 -4.58 -32.02
N ASP A 128 -1.39 -5.53 -32.18
CA ASP A 128 -0.79 -5.86 -33.48
C ASP A 128 -1.83 -6.56 -34.37
#